data_AF-A0AAF3E8I0-F1
#
_entry.id   AF-A0AAF3E8I0-F1
#
_cell.length_a   1.000
_cell.length_b   1.000
_cell.length_c   1.000
_cell.angle_alpha   90.00
_cell.angle_beta   90.00
_cell.angle_gamma   90.00
#
_symmetry.space_group_name_H-M   'P 1'
#
loop_
_entity.id
_entity.type
_entity.pdbx_description
1 polymer ?
#
loop_
_entity_poly.entity_id
_entity_poly.type
_entity_poly.pdbx_seq_one_letter_code
_entity_poly.pdbx_strand_id
1 'polypeptide(L)' 'MSLLTRDCQRHEIYKNQYRAMFVENVEVVDELMTHQFGDRDLFYPVRCVVCKTSVGVVDLEEVYHFFNVLSGYA' A
#
# COMPACT_ATOMS: atom_id res chain seq x y z
N MET A 1 -8.08 -15.92 -2.29
CA MET A 1 -6.99 -15.05 -1.79
C MET A 1 -6.18 -14.63 -3.00
N SER A 2 -5.96 -13.32 -3.19
CA SER A 2 -5.12 -12.81 -4.28
C SER A 2 -3.78 -12.36 -3.70
N LEU A 3 -2.68 -12.84 -4.26
CA LEU A 3 -1.33 -12.42 -3.86
C LEU A 3 -1.08 -11.01 -4.41
N LEU A 4 -0.67 -10.08 -3.53
CA LEU A 4 -0.39 -8.68 -3.91
C LEU A 4 1.10 -8.37 -3.99
N THR A 5 1.93 -9.03 -3.19
CA THR A 5 3.39 -8.88 -3.24
C THR A 5 4.06 -10.08 -2.56
N ARG A 6 5.28 -10.41 -3.00
CA ARG A 6 6.13 -11.44 -2.40
C ARG A 6 7.23 -10.83 -1.53
N ASP A 7 7.61 -9.60 -1.81
CA ASP A 7 8.70 -8.87 -1.16
C ASP A 7 8.14 -7.62 -0.50
N CYS A 8 7.88 -7.73 0.80
CA CYS A 8 7.45 -6.61 1.62
C CYS A 8 8.34 -6.46 2.86
N GLN A 9 8.56 -5.21 3.27
CA GLN A 9 9.27 -4.87 4.49
C GLN A 9 8.31 -4.21 5.46
N ARG A 10 8.39 -4.57 6.75
CA ARG A 10 7.56 -3.92 7.77
C ARG A 10 7.96 -2.46 7.89
N HIS A 11 6.98 -1.56 7.90
CA HIS A 11 7.21 -0.13 8.07
C HIS A 11 7.88 0.14 9.44
N GLU A 12 8.92 1.00 9.48
CA GLU A 12 9.69 1.25 10.71
C GLU A 12 8.84 1.89 11.83
N ILE A 13 8.00 2.85 11.45
CA ILE A 13 7.13 3.60 12.37
C ILE A 13 5.82 2.84 12.69
N TYR A 14 5.13 2.30 11.68
CA TYR A 14 3.81 1.67 11.85
C TYR A 14 3.88 0.14 11.76
N LYS A 15 3.81 -0.53 12.92
CA LYS A 15 3.98 -1.99 13.03
C LYS A 15 2.99 -2.83 12.21
N ASN A 16 1.84 -2.26 11.82
CA ASN A 16 0.78 -2.94 11.06
C ASN A 16 0.76 -2.52 9.58
N GLN A 17 1.77 -1.80 9.12
CA GLN A 17 1.93 -1.39 7.72
C GLN A 17 3.15 -2.06 7.11
N TYR A 18 3.04 -2.38 5.83
CA TYR A 18 4.09 -3.02 5.06
C TYR A 18 4.33 -2.26 3.78
N ARG A 19 5.61 -2.06 3.46
CA ARG A 19 6.07 -1.39 2.25
C ARG A 19 6.51 -2.41 1.22
N ALA A 20 6.16 -2.20 -0.04
CA ALA A 20 6.61 -3.01 -1.15
C ALA A 20 6.93 -2.13 -2.35
N MET A 21 7.95 -2.52 -3.13
CA MET A 21 8.27 -1.88 -4.41
C MET A 21 7.63 -2.63 -5.58
N PHE A 22 7.49 -3.96 -5.45
CA PHE A 22 6.91 -4.80 -6.48
C PHE A 22 5.56 -5.32 -6.02
N VAL A 23 4.53 -4.97 -6.76
CA VAL A 23 3.15 -5.35 -6.47
C VAL A 23 2.48 -5.92 -7.72
N GLU A 24 1.57 -6.86 -7.51
CA GLU A 24 0.78 -7.51 -8.54
C GLU A 24 -0.70 -7.44 -8.17
N ASN A 25 -1.60 -7.54 -9.15
CA ASN A 25 -3.05 -7.58 -8.92
C ASN A 25 -3.59 -6.34 -8.18
N VAL A 26 -2.93 -5.19 -8.33
CA VAL A 26 -3.39 -3.89 -7.84
C VAL A 26 -3.46 -2.86 -8.96
N GLU A 27 -4.34 -1.88 -8.81
CA GLU A 27 -4.45 -0.71 -9.67
C GLU A 27 -4.28 0.55 -8.82
N VAL A 28 -3.51 1.51 -9.35
CA VAL A 28 -3.36 2.84 -8.76
C VAL A 28 -4.53 3.69 -9.27
N VAL A 29 -5.25 4.32 -8.34
CA VAL A 29 -6.34 5.23 -8.65
C VAL A 29 -5.78 6.65 -8.62
N ASP A 30 -6.03 7.41 -9.69
CA ASP A 30 -5.56 8.79 -9.86
C ASP A 30 -6.37 9.79 -9.02
N GLU A 31 -6.58 9.45 -7.75
CA GLU A 31 -7.28 10.25 -6.74
C GLU A 31 -6.26 10.70 -5.69
N LEU A 32 -5.67 11.88 -5.88
CA LEU A 32 -4.65 12.40 -4.96
C LEU A 32 -5.20 12.49 -3.53
N MET A 33 -4.56 11.81 -2.57
CA MET A 33 -4.86 11.93 -1.15
C MET A 33 -3.79 12.77 -0.45
N THR A 34 -4.22 13.78 0.30
CA THR A 34 -3.34 14.59 1.15
C THR A 34 -3.46 14.12 2.59
N HIS A 35 -2.35 13.71 3.19
CA HIS A 35 -2.33 13.34 4.61
C HIS A 35 -2.27 14.63 5.45
N GLN A 36 -3.25 14.85 6.34
CA GLN A 36 -3.39 16.12 7.09
C GLN A 36 -2.34 16.35 8.20
N PHE A 37 -1.28 15.53 8.27
CA PHE A 37 -0.29 15.58 9.35
C PHE A 37 1.12 15.29 8.81
N GLY A 38 1.86 16.35 8.46
CA GLY A 38 3.29 16.28 8.09
C GLY A 38 3.54 16.53 6.60
N ASP A 39 4.60 17.30 6.31
CA ASP A 39 4.97 17.88 5.01
C ASP A 39 4.74 16.98 3.77
N ARG A 40 3.87 17.45 2.86
CA ARG A 40 3.95 17.30 1.38
C ARG A 40 3.98 15.92 0.72
N ASP A 41 3.81 14.83 1.44
CA ASP A 41 3.76 13.53 0.78
C ASP A 41 2.41 13.34 0.04
N LEU A 42 2.50 13.24 -1.29
CA LEU A 42 1.37 12.94 -2.17
C LEU A 42 1.22 11.43 -2.27
N PHE A 43 0.02 10.95 -1.98
CA PHE A 43 -0.29 9.53 -2.02
C PHE A 43 -1.42 9.25 -2.99
N TYR A 44 -1.29 8.18 -3.76
CA TYR A 44 -2.31 7.67 -4.65
C TYR A 44 -2.90 6.38 -4.08
N PRO A 45 -4.22 6.24 -3.94
CA PRO A 45 -4.85 5.05 -3.41
C PRO A 45 -4.67 3.86 -4.35
N VAL A 46 -4.44 2.71 -3.75
CA VAL A 46 -4.18 1.44 -4.43
C VAL A 46 -5.31 0.48 -4.11
N ARG A 47 -5.94 -0.06 -5.15
CA ARG A 47 -7.07 -0.99 -5.03
C ARG A 47 -6.71 -2.35 -5.61
N CYS A 48 -7.28 -3.41 -5.05
CA CYS A 48 -7.16 -4.75 -5.64
C CYS A 48 -8.00 -4.84 -6.91
N VAL A 49 -7.42 -5.34 -8.01
CA VAL A 49 -8.13 -5.45 -9.30
C VAL A 49 -9.31 -6.42 -9.27
N VAL A 50 -9.28 -7.40 -8.36
CA VAL A 50 -10.28 -8.47 -8.28
C VAL A 50 -11.53 -8.03 -7.51
N CYS A 51 -11.35 -7.47 -6.31
CA CYS A 51 -12.46 -7.11 -5.42
C CYS A 51 -12.69 -5.60 -5.30
N LYS A 52 -11.88 -4.77 -5.98
CA LYS A 52 -11.93 -3.29 -5.95
C LYS A 52 -11.79 -2.67 -4.56
N THR A 53 -11.37 -3.46 -3.58
CA THR A 53 -11.13 -3.00 -2.21
C THR A 53 -9.85 -2.18 -2.17
N SER A 54 -9.86 -1.06 -1.45
CA SER A 54 -8.66 -0.25 -1.20
C SER A 54 -7.74 -0.98 -0.24
N VAL A 55 -6.54 -1.33 -0.70
CA VAL A 55 -5.57 -2.15 0.03
C VAL A 55 -4.39 -1.34 0.54
N GLY A 56 -4.15 -0.14 0.00
CA GLY A 56 -3.02 0.68 0.37
C GLY A 56 -2.98 2.01 -0.36
N VAL A 57 -1.82 2.66 -0.31
CA VAL A 57 -1.47 3.85 -1.09
C VAL A 57 -0.09 3.68 -1.71
N VAL A 58 0.24 4.43 -2.75
CA VAL A 58 1.58 4.54 -3.32
C VAL A 58 2.04 6.00 -3.24
N ASP A 59 3.31 6.21 -2.89
CA ASP A 59 3.95 7.53 -2.86
C ASP A 59 4.60 7.90 -4.20
N LEU A 60 5.19 9.09 -4.28
CA LEU A 60 5.88 9.58 -5.48
C LEU A 60 7.17 8.82 -5.81
N GLU A 61 7.71 8.05 -4.87
CA GLU A 61 8.88 7.20 -5.09
C GLU A 61 8.48 5.79 -5.55
N GLU A 62 7.21 5.61 -5.96
CA GLU A 62 6.60 4.35 -6.38
C GLU A 62 6.64 3.26 -5.28
N VAL A 63 6.69 3.67 -4.01
CA VAL A 63 6.65 2.73 -2.90
C VAL A 63 5.21 2.55 -2.41
N TYR A 64 4.77 1.31 -2.39
CA TYR A 64 3.42 0.92 -1.98
C TYR A 64 3.38 0.68 -0.47
N HIS A 65 2.43 1.31 0.21
CA HIS A 65 2.15 1.17 1.64
C HIS A 65 0.80 0.47 1.82
N PHE A 66 0.83 -0.77 2.28
CA PHE A 66 -0.38 -1.56 2.51
C PHE A 66 -0.89 -1.39 3.95
N PHE A 67 -2.21 -1.23 4.09
CA PHE A 67 -2.88 -1.16 5.39
C PHE A 67 -3.49 -2.51 5.77
N ASN A 68 -3.64 -2.74 7.09
CA ASN A 68 -4.32 -3.91 7.64
C ASN A 68 -3.78 -5.26 7.13
N VAL A 69 -2.47 -5.36 6.92
CA VAL A 69 -1.82 -6.62 6.55
C VAL A 69 -1.85 -7.56 7.76
N LEU A 70 -2.58 -8.67 7.64
CA LEU A 70 -2.53 -9.77 8.60
C LEU A 70 -1.31 -10.63 8.27
N SER A 71 -0.29 -10.59 9.13
CA SER A 71 0.84 -11.52 9.04
C SER A 71 0.36 -12.94 9.37
N GLY A 72 0.25 -13.78 8.35
CA GLY A 72 0.14 -15.22 8.56
C GLY A 72 1.53 -15.76 8.91
N TYR A 73 1.74 -16.17 10.16
CA TYR A 73 2.87 -17.04 10.50
C TYR A 73 2.53 -18.45 9.99
N ALA A 74 3.32 -18.96 9.05
CA ALA A 74 3.38 -20.38 8.74
C ALA A 74 4.60 -20.98 9.44
#